data_AF-A0A432Q8M2-F1
#
_entry.id   AF-A0A432Q8M2-F1
#
_cell.length_a   1.000
_cell.length_b   1.000
_cell.length_c   1.000
_cell.angle_alpha   90.00
_cell.angle_beta   90.00
_cell.angle_gamma   90.00
#
_symmetry.space_group_name_H-M   'P 1'
#
loop_
_entity.id
_entity.type
_entity.pdbx_description
1 polymer ?
#
loop_
_entity_poly.entity_id
_entity_poly.type
_entity_poly.pdbx_seq_one_letter_code
_entity_poly.pdbx_strand_id
1 'polypeptide(L)'
;EIVGTTIKAEDCEPSNIIEVKAELITFLGAVVDITVNLEGREMIVDIAQKEFAKKPLKEQETLHLYFPPDAFHIYSEFFKKLI
;
A
#
# COMPACT_ATOMS: atom_id res chain seq x y z
N GLU A 1 -10.89 -2.09 7.65
CA GLU A 1 -10.87 -2.82 6.37
C GLU A 1 -9.68 -2.34 5.58
N ILE A 2 -8.82 -3.28 5.16
CA ILE A 2 -7.63 -3.06 4.35
C ILE A 2 -8.09 -3.12 2.89
N VAL A 3 -7.77 -2.10 2.10
CA VAL A 3 -8.17 -2.04 0.69
C VAL A 3 -7.07 -2.68 -0.15
N GLY A 4 -7.41 -3.77 -0.84
CA GLY A 4 -6.47 -4.57 -1.62
C GLY A 4 -6.28 -5.95 -0.99
N THR A 5 -7.18 -6.88 -1.32
CA THR A 5 -7.30 -8.23 -0.73
C THR A 5 -7.78 -8.20 0.72
N THR A 6 -8.92 -8.84 0.99
CA THR A 6 -9.57 -8.84 2.31
C THR A 6 -8.81 -9.73 3.31
N ILE A 7 -7.59 -9.33 3.67
CA ILE A 7 -6.81 -9.97 4.73
C ILE A 7 -7.39 -9.45 6.05
N LYS A 8 -7.81 -10.36 6.92
CA LYS A 8 -8.31 -9.95 8.23
C LYS A 8 -7.14 -9.46 9.05
N ALA A 9 -7.39 -8.52 9.97
CA ALA A 9 -6.35 -8.01 10.87
C ALA A 9 -5.70 -9.14 11.70
N GLU A 10 -6.45 -10.23 11.95
CA GLU A 10 -6.02 -11.45 12.63
C GLU A 10 -4.91 -12.20 11.87
N ASP A 11 -4.95 -12.12 10.54
CA ASP A 11 -4.06 -12.83 9.62
C ASP A 11 -2.87 -11.97 9.19
N CYS A 12 -2.77 -10.74 9.71
CA CYS A 12 -1.68 -9.83 9.42
C CYS A 12 -0.52 -10.07 10.38
N GLU A 13 0.65 -10.43 9.82
CA GLU A 13 1.89 -10.50 10.60
C GLU A 13 2.32 -9.06 11.00
N PRO A 14 2.39 -8.71 12.30
CA PRO A 14 2.63 -7.33 12.73
C PRO A 14 3.94 -6.74 12.23
N SER A 15 4.98 -7.57 12.06
CA SER A 15 6.27 -7.14 11.53
C SER A 15 6.22 -6.67 10.07
N ASN A 16 5.14 -6.98 9.34
CA ASN A 16 4.89 -6.55 7.97
C ASN A 16 3.90 -5.37 7.88
N ILE A 17 3.54 -4.76 9.00
CA ILE A 17 2.71 -3.55 9.04
C ILE A 17 3.63 -2.35 9.24
N ILE A 18 3.53 -1.37 8.35
CA ILE A 18 4.31 -0.14 8.43
C ILE A 18 3.38 1.06 8.51
N GLU A 19 3.69 1.95 9.45
CA GLU A 19 3.01 3.24 9.60
C GLU A 19 3.62 4.27 8.65
N VAL A 20 2.78 4.90 7.82
CA VAL A 20 3.18 5.95 6.89
C VAL A 20 2.18 7.11 6.93
N LYS A 21 2.54 8.26 6.35
CA LYS A 21 1.63 9.39 6.16
C LYS A 21 1.19 9.48 4.70
N ALA A 22 -0.09 9.78 4.48
CA ALA A 22 -0.58 10.17 3.16
C ALA A 22 -0.02 11.55 2.82
N GLU A 23 0.83 11.65 1.81
CA GLU A 23 1.43 12.91 1.39
C GLU A 23 0.55 13.65 0.38
N LEU A 24 -0.01 12.90 -0.57
CA LEU A 24 -0.87 13.43 -1.63
C LEU A 24 -1.97 12.43 -1.95
N ILE A 25 -3.19 12.92 -2.18
CA ILE A 25 -4.33 12.11 -2.61
C ILE A 25 -4.81 12.62 -3.96
N THR A 26 -4.71 11.80 -4.99
CA THR A 26 -5.06 12.15 -6.37
C THR A 26 -6.25 11.33 -6.87
N PHE A 27 -7.26 12.00 -7.41
CA PHE A 27 -8.44 11.35 -7.97
C PHE A 27 -8.29 11.16 -9.48
N LEU A 28 -8.15 9.90 -9.93
CA LEU A 28 -8.02 9.52 -11.34
C LEU A 28 -9.33 8.96 -11.93
N GLY A 29 -10.47 9.35 -11.35
CA GLY A 29 -11.79 8.86 -11.74
C GLY A 29 -12.20 7.63 -10.94
N ALA A 30 -12.05 6.43 -11.52
CA ALA A 30 -12.44 5.18 -10.85
C ALA A 30 -11.42 4.70 -9.80
N VAL A 31 -10.23 5.28 -9.80
CA VAL A 31 -9.11 4.99 -8.90
C VAL A 31 -8.70 6.27 -8.17
N VAL A 32 -8.25 6.12 -6.93
CA VAL A 32 -7.65 7.14 -6.10
C VAL A 32 -6.24 6.69 -5.78
N ASP A 33 -5.26 7.51 -6.15
CA ASP A 33 -3.85 7.27 -5.89
C ASP A 33 -3.49 7.98 -4.60
N ILE A 34 -2.88 7.25 -3.67
CA ILE A 34 -2.38 7.78 -2.41
C ILE A 34 -0.86 7.69 -2.46
N THR A 35 -0.21 8.83 -2.57
CA THR A 35 1.24 8.93 -2.47
C THR A 35 1.63 8.91 -1.00
N VAL A 36 2.60 8.05 -0.66
CA VAL A 36 3.15 7.91 0.68
C VAL A 36 4.67 7.90 0.61
N ASN A 37 5.33 8.35 1.68
CA ASN A 37 6.76 8.17 1.84
C ASN A 37 7.04 6.96 2.75
N LEU A 38 7.76 5.99 2.19
CA LEU A 38 8.27 4.84 2.91
C LEU A 38 9.81 4.91 2.93
N GLU A 39 10.39 5.14 4.11
CA GLU A 39 11.86 5.17 4.30
C GLU A 39 12.61 6.07 3.30
N GLY A 40 12.06 7.24 2.99
CA GLY A 40 12.65 8.19 2.05
C GLY A 40 12.40 7.87 0.58
N ARG A 41 11.58 6.85 0.27
CA ARG A 41 11.11 6.53 -1.08
C ARG A 41 9.64 6.83 -1.22
N GLU A 42 9.29 7.47 -2.33
CA GLU A 42 7.90 7.66 -2.70
C GLU A 42 7.29 6.34 -3.18
N MET A 43 6.10 6.02 -2.67
CA MET A 43 5.29 4.89 -3.09
C MET A 43 3.87 5.36 -3.40
N ILE A 44 3.22 4.68 -4.32
CA ILE A 44 1.84 4.96 -4.70
C ILE A 44 0.99 3.75 -4.30
N VAL A 45 -0.12 4.03 -3.63
CA VAL A 45 -1.11 3.04 -3.25
C VAL A 45 -2.41 3.36 -3.97
N ASP A 46 -2.84 2.44 -4.83
CA ASP A 46 -4.06 2.59 -5.61
C ASP A 46 -5.26 1.99 -4.87
N ILE A 47 -6.32 2.78 -4.75
CA ILE A 47 -7.59 2.35 -4.17
C ILE A 47 -8.73 2.65 -5.14
N ALA A 48 -9.68 1.72 -5.27
CA ALA A 48 -10.90 2.00 -6.02
C ALA A 48 -11.68 3.16 -5.37
N GLN A 49 -12.15 4.13 -6.17
CA GLN A 49 -12.83 5.33 -5.67
C GLN A 49 -14.02 4.99 -4.77
N LYS A 50 -14.79 3.94 -5.11
CA LYS A 50 -15.92 3.46 -4.32
C LYS A 50 -15.52 2.98 -2.92
N GLU A 51 -14.31 2.43 -2.76
CA GLU A 51 -13.79 1.96 -1.48
C GLU A 51 -13.23 3.13 -0.68
N PHE A 52 -12.53 4.06 -1.35
CA PHE A 52 -12.10 5.32 -0.74
C PHE A 52 -13.28 6.09 -0.15
N ALA A 53 -14.41 6.15 -0.87
CA ALA A 53 -15.61 6.86 -0.41
C ALA A 53 -16.22 6.28 0.88
N LYS A 54 -16.00 4.99 1.19
CA LYS A 54 -16.47 4.37 2.44
C LYS A 54 -15.67 4.85 3.65
N LYS A 55 -14.37 5.10 3.46
CA LYS A 55 -13.46 5.58 4.49
C LYS A 55 -12.46 6.56 3.87
N PRO A 56 -12.86 7.83 3.68
CA PRO A 56 -12.00 8.82 3.06
C PRO A 56 -10.82 9.12 3.98
N LEU A 57 -9.64 9.20 3.37
CA LEU A 57 -8.41 9.61 4.04
C LEU A 57 -8.14 11.09 3.75
N LYS A 58 -7.42 11.76 4.64
CA LYS A 58 -6.91 13.11 4.42
C LYS A 58 -5.40 13.10 4.22
N GLU A 59 -4.91 14.13 3.55
CA GLU A 59 -3.48 14.41 3.53
C GLU A 59 -2.96 14.59 4.96
N GLN A 60 -1.72 14.16 5.19
CA GLN A 60 -1.03 14.08 6.46
C GLN A 60 -1.67 13.13 7.50
N GLU A 61 -2.73 12.42 7.14
CA GLU A 61 -3.29 11.36 7.98
C GLU A 61 -2.34 10.16 8.01
N THR A 62 -2.20 9.57 9.20
CA THR A 62 -1.43 8.36 9.41
C THR A 62 -2.23 7.14 8.96
N LEU A 63 -1.60 6.29 8.14
CA LEU A 63 -2.17 5.04 7.66
C LEU A 63 -1.19 3.87 7.88
N HIS A 64 -1.77 2.68 8.00
CA HIS A 64 -1.02 1.44 8.18
C HIS A 64 -1.07 0.66 6.87
N LEU A 65 0.10 0.43 6.28
CA LEU A 65 0.26 -0.42 5.10
C LEU A 65 0.69 -1.81 5.55
N TYR A 66 -0.05 -2.82 5.13
CA TYR A 66 0.35 -4.21 5.30
C TYR A 66 1.03 -4.69 4.02
N PHE A 67 2.17 -5.34 4.18
CA PHE A 67 2.97 -5.91 3.10
C PHE A 67 2.94 -7.43 3.17
N PRO A 68 2.00 -8.11 2.48
CA PRO A 68 1.86 -9.55 2.55
C PRO A 68 3.15 -10.24 2.06
N PRO A 69 3.75 -11.15 2.82
CA PRO A 69 5.04 -11.75 2.44
C PRO A 69 4.95 -12.59 1.15
N ASP A 70 3.76 -13.10 0.82
CA ASP A 70 3.45 -13.83 -0.40
C ASP A 70 3.29 -12.95 -1.64
N ALA A 71 3.19 -11.62 -1.47
CA ALA A 71 3.15 -10.66 -2.58
C ALA A 71 4.54 -10.25 -3.10
N PHE A 72 5.62 -10.67 -2.44
CA PHE A 72 6.99 -10.31 -2.82
C PHE A 72 7.74 -11.48 -3.44
N HIS A 73 8.49 -11.18 -4.49
CA HIS A 73 9.45 -12.10 -5.09
C HIS A 73 10.87 -11.62 -4.84
N ILE A 74 11.72 -12.50 -4.31
CA ILE A 74 13.14 -12.22 -4.09
C ILE A 74 13.94 -12.87 -5.23
N TYR A 75 14.55 -12.04 -6.06
CA TYR A 75 15.45 -12.50 -7.12
C TYR A 75 16.90 -12.41 -6.64
N SER A 76 17.59 -13.54 -6.56
CA SER A 76 19.03 -13.56 -6.28
C SER A 76 19.82 -13.08 -7.50
N GLU A 77 21.05 -12.60 -7.29
CA GLU A 77 21.95 -12.12 -8.36
C GLU A 77 22.12 -13.10 -9.53
N PHE A 78 21.95 -14.41 -9.29
CA PHE A 78 22.01 -15.44 -10.34
C PHE A 78 20.86 -15.36 -11.36
N PHE A 79 19.71 -14.79 -10.98
CA PHE A 79 18.54 -14.68 -11.84
C PHE A 79 18.66 -13.55 -12.88
N LYS A 80 19.52 -12.54 -12.64
CA LYS A 80 19.78 -11.43 -13.58
C LYS A 80 20.40 -11.87 -14.92
N LYS A 81 20.93 -13.09 -15.00
CA LYS A 81 21.53 -13.62 -16.25
C LYS A 81 20.50 -14.20 -17.23
N LEU A 82 19.22 -14.28 -16.87
CA LEU A 82 18.18 -14.97 -17.64
C LEU A 82 17.07 -14.06 -18.17
N ILE A 83 17.14 -12.74 -17.93
CA ILE A 83 16.18 -11.72 -18.41
C ILE A 83 16.92 -10.69 -19.25
#